data_AF-A0A422Z2H6-F1
#
_entry.id   AF-A0A422Z2H6-F1
#
_cell.length_a   1.000
_cell.length_b   1.000
_cell.length_c   1.000
_cell.angle_alpha   90.00
_cell.angle_beta   90.00
_cell.angle_gamma   90.00
#
_symmetry.space_group_name_H-M   'P 1'
#
loop_
_entity.id
_entity.type
_entity.pdbx_description
1 polymer ?
#
loop_
_entity_poly.entity_id
_entity_poly.type
_entity_poly.pdbx_seq_one_letter_code
_entity_poly.pdbx_strand_id
1 'polypeptide(L)'
;MTEQQLREEMVQIGASLFSRGYATGSAGNLSLLLPDGNLLATPTGACLGELQAQRLSVVTLQGEWISGDKPSKEVTFHRAVYLHNPACKAIVHLHSHYLTALSCLQGLDPHNCIRPFTPYVVMRVGDVPVVPYYRPGDDRIALALAGLAPRYNAFLLANHGPVVTGSSLREATNNTEELEETARLIFTLGNREIRYLTADEVKELR
;
A
#
# COMPACT_ATOMS: atom_id res chain seq x y z
N MET A 1 -4.60 -16.68 11.95
CA MET A 1 -5.19 -15.77 12.95
C MET A 1 -6.69 -15.87 12.87
N THR A 2 -7.38 -15.69 14.00
CA THR A 2 -8.85 -15.56 14.03
C THR A 2 -9.27 -14.17 13.55
N GLU A 3 -10.52 -13.98 13.14
CA GLU A 3 -11.03 -12.64 12.77
C GLU A 3 -10.83 -11.62 13.91
N GLN A 4 -11.05 -12.02 15.16
CA GLN A 4 -10.83 -11.15 16.32
C GLN A 4 -9.37 -10.65 16.40
N GLN A 5 -8.41 -11.54 16.19
CA GLN A 5 -6.98 -11.18 16.18
C GLN A 5 -6.64 -10.25 15.01
N LEU A 6 -7.24 -10.48 13.84
CA LEU A 6 -7.02 -9.65 12.65
C LEU A 6 -7.59 -8.24 12.81
N ARG A 7 -8.76 -8.11 13.44
CA ARG A 7 -9.36 -6.81 13.79
C ARG A 7 -8.48 -6.03 14.77
N GLU A 8 -8.01 -6.71 15.81
CA GLU A 8 -7.12 -6.12 16.80
C GLU A 8 -5.78 -5.70 16.16
N GLU A 9 -5.18 -6.55 15.32
CA GLU A 9 -3.97 -6.23 14.59
C GLU A 9 -4.15 -4.98 13.70
N MET A 10 -5.27 -4.86 12.99
CA MET A 10 -5.57 -3.69 12.16
C MET A 10 -5.65 -2.39 12.97
N VAL A 11 -6.29 -2.43 14.15
CA VAL A 11 -6.35 -1.27 15.05
C VAL A 11 -4.95 -0.89 15.54
N GLN A 12 -4.16 -1.87 15.99
CA GLN A 12 -2.81 -1.64 16.50
C GLN A 12 -1.86 -1.09 15.42
N ILE A 13 -1.92 -1.65 14.20
CA ILE A 13 -1.14 -1.17 13.06
C ILE A 13 -1.58 0.25 12.67
N GLY A 14 -2.89 0.51 12.59
CA GLY A 14 -3.40 1.85 12.32
C GLY A 14 -2.90 2.90 13.33
N ALA A 15 -3.00 2.59 14.63
CA ALA A 15 -2.52 3.46 15.69
C ALA A 15 -1.00 3.68 15.63
N SER A 16 -0.23 2.65 15.31
CA SER A 16 1.23 2.75 15.15
C SER A 16 1.63 3.61 13.95
N LEU A 17 0.98 3.44 12.80
CA LEU A 17 1.21 4.26 11.60
C LEU A 17 0.86 5.73 11.85
N PHE A 18 -0.26 5.98 12.51
CA PHE A 18 -0.71 7.33 12.84
C PHE A 18 0.22 8.04 13.84
N SER A 19 0.52 7.39 14.97
CA SER A 19 1.36 7.98 16.03
C SER A 19 2.79 8.30 15.60
N ARG A 20 3.31 7.60 14.58
CA ARG A 20 4.64 7.83 14.01
C ARG A 20 4.65 8.73 12.78
N GLY A 21 3.48 9.23 12.35
CA GLY A 21 3.37 10.21 11.27
C GLY A 21 3.34 9.65 9.84
N TYR A 22 3.18 8.33 9.67
CA TYR A 22 2.97 7.74 8.33
C TYR A 22 1.57 8.02 7.78
N ALA A 23 0.61 8.27 8.67
CA ALA A 23 -0.76 8.68 8.35
C ALA A 23 -1.12 9.96 9.11
N THR A 24 -1.92 10.83 8.49
CA THR A 24 -2.36 12.10 9.09
C THR A 24 -3.84 12.35 8.79
N GLY A 25 -4.57 12.92 9.75
CA GLY A 25 -6.01 13.20 9.60
C GLY A 25 -6.80 11.95 9.21
N SER A 26 -7.56 12.05 8.11
CA SER A 26 -8.37 10.96 7.55
C SER A 26 -7.72 10.24 6.36
N ALA A 27 -6.42 10.41 6.14
CA ALA A 27 -5.72 9.83 5.00
C ALA A 27 -5.26 8.39 5.26
N GLY A 28 -5.31 7.56 4.21
CA GLY A 28 -4.90 6.16 4.24
C GLY A 28 -6.02 5.19 4.63
N ASN A 29 -5.87 3.94 4.22
CA ASN A 29 -6.75 2.85 4.59
C ASN A 29 -6.03 1.51 4.51
N LEU A 30 -6.52 0.55 5.30
CA LEU A 30 -5.94 -0.78 5.45
C LEU A 30 -6.99 -1.81 5.05
N SER A 31 -6.54 -2.92 4.45
CA SER A 31 -7.38 -4.11 4.29
C SER A 31 -6.58 -5.40 4.48
N LEU A 32 -7.28 -6.47 4.84
CA LEU A 32 -6.74 -7.83 4.88
C LEU A 32 -7.80 -8.86 4.53
N LEU A 33 -7.36 -10.02 4.01
CA LEU A 33 -8.24 -11.17 3.77
C LEU A 33 -8.55 -11.90 5.06
N LEU A 34 -9.84 -12.16 5.28
CA LEU A 34 -10.35 -13.00 6.34
C LEU A 34 -10.29 -14.49 5.94
N PRO A 35 -10.34 -15.42 6.91
CA PRO A 35 -10.31 -16.86 6.62
C PRO A 35 -11.44 -17.37 5.73
N ASP A 36 -12.58 -16.67 5.69
CA ASP A 36 -13.75 -16.99 4.87
C ASP A 36 -13.66 -16.42 3.43
N GLY A 37 -12.57 -15.71 3.10
CA GLY A 37 -12.35 -15.09 1.79
C GLY A 37 -12.91 -13.67 1.65
N ASN A 38 -13.59 -13.14 2.67
CA ASN A 38 -14.01 -11.74 2.69
C ASN A 38 -12.83 -10.81 3.03
N LEU A 39 -13.02 -9.51 2.82
CA LEU A 39 -12.06 -8.47 3.21
C LEU A 39 -12.52 -7.76 4.47
N LEU A 40 -11.63 -7.71 5.45
CA LEU A 40 -11.70 -6.73 6.52
C LEU A 40 -11.02 -5.44 6.05
N ALA A 41 -11.64 -4.28 6.27
CA ALA A 41 -11.10 -2.99 5.86
C ALA A 41 -11.44 -1.86 6.84
N THR A 42 -10.65 -0.79 6.80
CA THR A 42 -10.94 0.44 7.54
C THR A 42 -12.14 1.17 6.94
N PRO A 43 -13.04 1.75 7.77
CA PRO A 43 -14.24 2.41 7.28
C PRO A 43 -13.96 3.76 6.62
N THR A 44 -14.94 4.28 5.88
CA THR A 44 -14.83 5.56 5.18
C THR A 44 -14.69 6.74 6.16
N GLY A 45 -13.78 7.67 5.86
CA GLY A 45 -13.56 8.87 6.68
C GLY A 45 -12.92 8.60 8.05
N ALA A 46 -12.44 7.38 8.29
CA ALA A 46 -11.81 7.01 9.55
C ALA A 46 -10.41 7.64 9.71
N CYS A 47 -10.05 7.94 10.95
CA CYS A 47 -8.67 8.21 11.35
C CYS A 47 -8.01 6.87 11.74
N LEU A 48 -6.84 6.55 11.17
CA LEU A 48 -6.13 5.30 11.49
C LEU A 48 -5.74 5.21 12.98
N GLY A 49 -5.55 6.35 13.65
CA GLY A 49 -5.26 6.43 15.07
C GLY A 49 -6.43 6.11 16.01
N GLU A 50 -7.66 6.09 15.50
CA GLU A 50 -8.89 6.02 16.31
C GLU A 50 -9.82 4.87 15.86
N LEU A 51 -9.27 3.86 15.19
CA LEU A 51 -10.03 2.71 14.73
C LEU A 51 -10.67 1.94 15.88
N GLN A 52 -11.88 1.44 15.66
CA GLN A 52 -12.59 0.56 16.60
C GLN A 52 -12.76 -0.83 15.97
N ALA A 53 -12.17 -1.85 16.58
CA ALA A 53 -12.15 -3.22 16.06
C ALA A 53 -13.53 -3.75 15.66
N GLN A 54 -14.55 -3.47 16.49
CA GLN A 54 -15.93 -3.91 16.31
C GLN A 54 -16.67 -3.22 15.14
N ARG A 55 -16.13 -2.11 14.64
CA ARG A 55 -16.75 -1.29 13.58
C ARG A 55 -15.99 -1.35 12.25
N LEU A 56 -14.86 -2.06 12.20
CA LEU A 56 -14.14 -2.30 10.96
C LEU A 56 -15.07 -3.00 9.95
N SER A 57 -15.02 -2.52 8.71
CA SER A 57 -15.89 -2.95 7.62
C SER A 57 -15.53 -4.36 7.17
N VAL A 58 -16.54 -5.16 6.84
CA VAL A 58 -16.35 -6.42 6.10
C VAL A 58 -17.05 -6.31 4.76
N VAL A 59 -16.34 -6.66 3.68
CA VAL A 59 -16.83 -6.58 2.31
C VAL A 59 -16.39 -7.81 1.52
N THR A 60 -17.21 -8.29 0.60
CA THR A 60 -16.79 -9.35 -0.34
C THR A 60 -15.80 -8.79 -1.36
N LEU A 61 -15.03 -9.66 -2.04
CA LEU A 61 -14.19 -9.22 -3.15
C LEU A 61 -15.00 -8.61 -4.30
N GLN A 62 -16.28 -8.99 -4.44
CA GLN A 62 -17.23 -8.46 -5.42
C GLN A 62 -17.84 -7.12 -4.99
N GLY A 63 -17.62 -6.69 -3.73
CA GLY A 63 -17.93 -5.34 -3.25
C GLY A 63 -19.23 -5.23 -2.47
N GLU A 64 -19.82 -6.36 -2.11
CA GLU A 64 -20.98 -6.40 -1.23
C GLU A 64 -20.55 -6.11 0.21
N TRP A 65 -21.16 -5.12 0.84
CA TRP A 65 -20.89 -4.76 2.23
C TRP A 65 -21.65 -5.69 3.18
N ILE A 66 -20.91 -6.38 4.04
CA ILE A 66 -21.42 -7.45 4.90
C ILE A 66 -21.68 -6.96 6.32
N SER A 67 -20.73 -6.25 6.93
CA SER A 67 -20.83 -5.79 8.32
C SER A 67 -19.89 -4.62 8.66
N GLY A 68 -19.97 -4.11 9.89
CA GLY A 68 -19.21 -2.95 10.36
C GLY A 68 -19.75 -1.63 9.78
N ASP A 69 -18.97 -0.57 9.88
CA ASP A 69 -19.28 0.71 9.23
C ASP A 69 -19.04 0.63 7.71
N LYS A 70 -19.53 1.61 6.95
CA LYS A 70 -19.37 1.63 5.48
C LYS A 70 -17.87 1.66 5.09
N PRO A 71 -17.39 0.79 4.19
CA PRO A 71 -15.97 0.73 3.81
C PRO A 71 -15.48 2.01 3.14
N SER A 72 -14.18 2.28 3.21
CA SER A 72 -13.55 3.35 2.43
C SER A 72 -13.87 3.20 0.94
N LYS A 73 -14.07 4.32 0.24
CA LYS A 73 -14.31 4.35 -1.22
C LYS A 73 -13.15 3.73 -2.01
N GLU A 74 -11.97 3.74 -1.42
CA GLU A 74 -10.72 3.25 -1.99
C GLU A 74 -10.56 1.72 -1.86
N VAL A 75 -11.38 1.07 -1.04
CA VAL A 75 -11.46 -0.40 -1.00
C VAL A 75 -11.83 -0.98 -2.37
N THR A 76 -12.46 -0.18 -3.25
CA THR A 76 -12.68 -0.52 -4.65
C THR A 76 -11.39 -0.98 -5.35
N PHE A 77 -10.29 -0.24 -5.20
CA PHE A 77 -9.03 -0.62 -5.85
C PHE A 77 -8.22 -1.64 -5.05
N HIS A 78 -8.43 -1.74 -3.72
CA HIS A 78 -7.88 -2.84 -2.93
C HIS A 78 -8.36 -4.19 -3.49
N ARG A 79 -9.67 -4.33 -3.70
CA ARG A 79 -10.28 -5.56 -4.27
C ARG A 79 -9.68 -5.93 -5.62
N ALA A 80 -9.40 -4.94 -6.47
CA ALA A 80 -8.81 -5.17 -7.78
C ALA A 80 -7.46 -5.88 -7.68
N VAL A 81 -6.63 -5.51 -6.70
CA VAL A 81 -5.36 -6.18 -6.42
C VAL A 81 -5.60 -7.61 -5.91
N TYR A 82 -6.47 -7.81 -4.92
CA TYR A 82 -6.78 -9.16 -4.39
C TYR A 82 -7.30 -10.12 -5.46
N LEU A 83 -8.16 -9.66 -6.37
CA LEU A 83 -8.74 -10.47 -7.44
C LEU A 83 -7.70 -10.95 -8.46
N HIS A 84 -6.56 -10.26 -8.58
CA HIS A 84 -5.54 -10.53 -9.59
C HIS A 84 -4.19 -10.96 -9.00
N ASN A 85 -4.06 -10.98 -7.67
CA ASN A 85 -2.87 -11.47 -6.96
C ASN A 85 -3.28 -12.38 -5.79
N PRO A 86 -3.30 -13.72 -5.97
CA PRO A 86 -3.68 -14.64 -4.91
C PRO A 86 -2.69 -14.67 -3.74
N ALA A 87 -1.46 -14.20 -3.91
CA ALA A 87 -0.46 -14.07 -2.84
C ALA A 87 -0.72 -12.86 -1.94
N CYS A 88 -1.43 -11.83 -2.43
CA CYS A 88 -1.81 -10.67 -1.64
C CYS A 88 -2.83 -11.04 -0.56
N LYS A 89 -2.46 -10.89 0.72
CA LYS A 89 -3.32 -11.12 1.89
C LYS A 89 -3.63 -9.86 2.68
N ALA A 90 -2.83 -8.81 2.52
CA ALA A 90 -3.11 -7.50 3.10
C ALA A 90 -2.62 -6.38 2.18
N ILE A 91 -3.26 -5.22 2.31
CA ILE A 91 -2.90 -4.00 1.59
C ILE A 91 -2.86 -2.85 2.58
N VAL A 92 -1.79 -2.06 2.47
CA VAL A 92 -1.61 -0.77 3.13
C VAL A 92 -1.62 0.31 2.05
N HIS A 93 -2.58 1.21 2.13
CA HIS A 93 -2.59 2.44 1.35
C HIS A 93 -2.42 3.63 2.27
N LEU A 94 -1.44 4.48 1.98
CA LEU A 94 -1.12 5.67 2.77
C LEU A 94 -0.86 6.85 1.86
N HIS A 95 -0.89 8.05 2.42
CA HIS A 95 -0.29 9.25 1.83
C HIS A 95 0.98 9.60 2.60
N SER A 96 1.86 8.61 2.77
CA SER A 96 3.13 8.79 3.48
C SER A 96 3.99 9.81 2.73
N HIS A 97 4.70 10.65 3.47
CA HIS A 97 5.18 11.94 2.97
C HIS A 97 6.07 11.82 1.73
N TYR A 98 7.10 10.98 1.79
CA TYR A 98 8.12 10.91 0.75
C TYR A 98 7.66 10.10 -0.45
N LEU A 99 6.89 9.02 -0.28
CA LEU A 99 6.26 8.33 -1.41
C LEU A 99 5.22 9.23 -2.10
N THR A 100 4.46 10.02 -1.35
CA THR A 100 3.53 11.00 -1.94
C THR A 100 4.29 12.09 -2.69
N ALA A 101 5.38 12.62 -2.12
CA ALA A 101 6.25 13.58 -2.79
C ALA A 101 6.85 13.01 -4.09
N LEU A 102 7.33 11.75 -4.05
CA LEU A 102 7.82 11.03 -5.23
C LEU A 102 6.73 10.93 -6.28
N SER A 103 5.50 10.56 -5.89
CA SER A 103 4.36 10.39 -6.80
C SER A 103 3.96 11.66 -7.58
N CYS A 104 4.39 12.84 -7.10
CA CYS A 104 4.10 14.13 -7.73
C CYS A 104 5.16 14.57 -8.75
N LEU A 105 6.28 13.83 -8.89
CA LEU A 105 7.34 14.19 -9.83
C LEU A 105 6.94 13.90 -11.28
N GLN A 106 7.45 14.73 -12.19
CA GLN A 106 7.40 14.47 -13.63
C GLN A 106 8.52 13.50 -14.04
N GLY A 107 8.33 12.77 -15.14
CA GLY A 107 9.38 11.95 -15.75
C GLY A 107 9.76 10.68 -14.97
N LEU A 108 8.93 10.22 -14.03
CA LEU A 108 9.11 8.93 -13.38
C LEU A 108 9.06 7.80 -14.41
N ASP A 109 9.92 6.79 -14.23
CA ASP A 109 9.80 5.53 -14.95
C ASP A 109 8.49 4.83 -14.53
N PRO A 110 7.55 4.59 -15.47
CA PRO A 110 6.24 4.01 -15.14
C PRO A 110 6.30 2.53 -14.77
N HIS A 111 7.41 1.84 -15.05
CA HIS A 111 7.60 0.42 -14.76
C HIS A 111 8.39 0.19 -13.47
N ASN A 112 9.28 1.11 -13.10
CA ASN A 112 10.00 1.08 -11.83
C ASN A 112 10.46 2.47 -11.38
N CYS A 113 9.69 3.15 -10.54
CA CYS A 113 9.99 4.52 -10.10
C CYS A 113 11.07 4.62 -9.02
N ILE A 114 11.58 3.50 -8.48
CA ILE A 114 12.63 3.48 -7.46
C ILE A 114 13.90 2.85 -8.03
N ARG A 115 14.89 3.69 -8.33
CA ARG A 115 16.23 3.22 -8.71
C ARG A 115 16.99 2.78 -7.45
N PRO A 116 17.36 1.48 -7.31
CA PRO A 116 17.86 0.97 -6.04
C PRO A 116 19.30 1.40 -5.74
N PHE A 117 19.52 1.87 -4.52
CA PHE A 117 20.84 2.12 -3.90
C PHE A 117 20.97 1.42 -2.54
N THR A 118 19.90 0.74 -2.10
CA THR A 118 19.85 -0.17 -0.95
C THR A 118 19.15 -1.47 -1.38
N PRO A 119 19.45 -2.62 -0.75
CA PRO A 119 19.00 -3.92 -1.25
C PRO A 119 17.55 -4.28 -0.89
N TYR A 120 17.02 -3.74 0.22
CA TYR A 120 15.83 -4.30 0.86
C TYR A 120 14.53 -4.11 0.08
N VAL A 121 14.35 -2.98 -0.63
CA VAL A 121 13.21 -2.79 -1.53
C VAL A 121 13.23 -3.83 -2.65
N VAL A 122 14.40 -4.15 -3.20
CA VAL A 122 14.53 -5.18 -4.24
C VAL A 122 14.12 -6.55 -3.70
N MET A 123 14.64 -6.92 -2.52
CA MET A 123 14.39 -8.25 -1.92
C MET A 123 12.94 -8.46 -1.47
N ARG A 124 12.30 -7.41 -0.93
CA ARG A 124 11.02 -7.53 -0.22
C ARG A 124 9.83 -7.09 -1.05
N VAL A 125 10.03 -6.14 -1.96
CA VAL A 125 8.97 -5.52 -2.75
C VAL A 125 9.14 -5.82 -4.24
N GLY A 126 10.35 -5.60 -4.76
CA GLY A 126 10.66 -5.62 -6.17
C GLY A 126 10.43 -4.26 -6.83
N ASP A 127 10.13 -4.27 -8.13
CA ASP A 127 9.92 -3.06 -8.92
C ASP A 127 8.59 -2.38 -8.54
N VAL A 128 8.55 -1.05 -8.59
CA VAL A 128 7.36 -0.26 -8.22
C VAL A 128 6.82 0.52 -9.43
N PRO A 129 5.76 0.04 -10.10
CA PRO A 129 5.15 0.74 -11.23
C PRO A 129 4.37 1.98 -10.78
N VAL A 130 4.19 2.91 -11.72
CA VAL A 130 3.42 4.15 -11.50
C VAL A 130 2.09 4.05 -12.23
N VAL A 131 1.00 4.25 -11.48
CA VAL A 131 -0.35 4.40 -12.04
C VAL A 131 -0.59 5.90 -12.32
N PRO A 132 -1.05 6.28 -13.53
CA PRO A 132 -1.38 7.67 -13.83
C PRO A 132 -2.39 8.27 -12.86
N TYR A 133 -2.35 9.59 -12.69
CA TYR A 133 -3.34 10.29 -11.88
C TYR A 133 -4.73 10.13 -12.49
N TYR A 134 -5.68 9.76 -11.63
CA TYR A 134 -7.11 9.84 -11.88
C TYR A 134 -7.78 10.44 -10.66
N ARG A 135 -9.00 10.94 -10.85
CA ARG A 135 -9.80 11.47 -9.74
C ARG A 135 -9.99 10.36 -8.67
N PRO A 136 -9.88 10.66 -7.36
CA PRO A 136 -10.16 9.68 -6.31
C PRO A 136 -11.54 9.02 -6.48
N GLY A 137 -11.55 7.69 -6.45
CA GLY A 137 -12.74 6.85 -6.70
C GLY A 137 -13.06 6.57 -8.16
N ASP A 138 -12.20 6.95 -9.11
CA ASP A 138 -12.33 6.60 -10.53
C ASP A 138 -11.94 5.13 -10.78
N ASP A 139 -12.76 4.39 -11.52
CA ASP A 139 -12.58 2.96 -11.80
C ASP A 139 -11.29 2.65 -12.57
N ARG A 140 -10.72 3.62 -13.28
CA ARG A 140 -9.44 3.46 -13.99
C ARG A 140 -8.28 3.18 -13.04
N ILE A 141 -8.34 3.63 -11.78
CA ILE A 141 -7.34 3.29 -10.76
C ILE A 141 -7.37 1.78 -10.49
N ALA A 142 -8.58 1.24 -10.25
CA ALA A 142 -8.78 -0.19 -10.01
C ALA A 142 -8.40 -1.04 -11.23
N LEU A 143 -8.75 -0.60 -12.45
CA LEU A 143 -8.38 -1.29 -13.69
C LEU A 143 -6.86 -1.35 -13.89
N ALA A 144 -6.15 -0.25 -13.65
CA ALA A 144 -4.69 -0.22 -13.75
C ALA A 144 -4.04 -1.15 -12.72
N LEU A 145 -4.51 -1.11 -11.47
CA LEU A 145 -4.01 -1.99 -10.41
C LEU A 145 -4.28 -3.47 -10.70
N ALA A 146 -5.44 -3.82 -11.25
CA ALA A 146 -5.76 -5.18 -11.68
C ALA A 146 -4.76 -5.72 -12.72
N GLY A 147 -4.36 -4.90 -13.70
CA GLY A 147 -3.38 -5.31 -14.73
C GLY A 147 -1.94 -5.40 -14.25
N LEU A 148 -1.60 -4.73 -13.14
CA LEU A 148 -0.26 -4.71 -12.55
C LEU A 148 -0.10 -5.78 -11.45
N ALA A 149 -1.16 -6.05 -10.69
CA ALA A 149 -1.13 -6.93 -9.52
C ALA A 149 -0.54 -8.34 -9.72
N PRO A 150 -0.67 -9.00 -10.89
CA PRO A 150 -0.03 -10.31 -11.11
C PRO A 150 1.50 -10.28 -11.08
N ARG A 151 2.13 -9.10 -11.20
CA ARG A 151 3.58 -8.95 -11.38
C ARG A 151 4.27 -8.09 -10.34
N TYR A 152 3.52 -7.25 -9.62
CA TYR A 152 4.07 -6.25 -8.72
C TYR A 152 3.43 -6.33 -7.33
N ASN A 153 4.23 -6.09 -6.28
CA ASN A 153 3.79 -6.15 -4.89
C ASN A 153 3.50 -4.77 -4.28
N ALA A 154 3.86 -3.69 -4.97
CA ALA A 154 3.54 -2.32 -4.59
C ALA A 154 3.30 -1.48 -5.84
N PHE A 155 2.60 -0.37 -5.67
CA PHE A 155 2.23 0.55 -6.75
C PHE A 155 2.30 1.97 -6.23
N LEU A 156 2.79 2.89 -7.06
CA LEU A 156 2.76 4.31 -6.77
C LEU A 156 1.65 4.99 -7.59
N LEU A 157 0.63 5.52 -6.92
CA LEU A 157 -0.43 6.28 -7.60
C LEU A 157 0.05 7.72 -7.78
N ALA A 158 0.23 8.16 -9.02
CA ALA A 158 0.72 9.51 -9.32
C ALA A 158 -0.19 10.59 -8.72
N ASN A 159 0.42 11.61 -8.13
CA ASN A 159 -0.24 12.68 -7.38
C ASN A 159 -1.17 12.21 -6.25
N HIS A 160 -0.86 11.06 -5.63
CA HIS A 160 -1.74 10.47 -4.62
C HIS A 160 -0.97 9.76 -3.49
N GLY A 161 -0.32 8.64 -3.76
CA GLY A 161 0.38 7.87 -2.72
C GLY A 161 0.58 6.38 -3.03
N PRO A 162 1.26 5.64 -2.16
CA PRO A 162 1.54 4.21 -2.35
C PRO A 162 0.35 3.30 -2.03
N VAL A 163 0.28 2.18 -2.75
CA VAL A 163 -0.55 1.00 -2.43
C VAL A 163 0.40 -0.20 -2.34
N VAL A 164 0.52 -0.81 -1.16
CA VAL A 164 1.54 -1.83 -0.88
C VAL A 164 0.89 -3.10 -0.38
N THR A 165 1.26 -4.23 -0.98
CA THR A 165 0.73 -5.55 -0.64
C THR A 165 1.63 -6.30 0.33
N GLY A 166 1.08 -7.34 0.94
CA GLY A 166 1.84 -8.29 1.71
C GLY A 166 1.09 -9.59 2.00
N SER A 167 1.83 -10.57 2.49
CA SER A 167 1.36 -11.88 2.95
C SER A 167 0.63 -11.82 4.31
N SER A 168 0.75 -10.70 5.03
CA SER A 168 0.02 -10.35 6.25
C SER A 168 -0.05 -8.83 6.39
N LEU A 169 -0.92 -8.31 7.26
CA LEU A 169 -1.00 -6.86 7.46
C LEU A 169 0.31 -6.28 8.02
N ARG A 170 0.97 -7.01 8.93
CA ARG A 170 2.29 -6.64 9.43
C ARG A 170 3.34 -6.60 8.34
N GLU A 171 3.38 -7.58 7.44
CA GLU A 171 4.38 -7.61 6.38
C GLU A 171 4.13 -6.53 5.32
N ALA A 172 2.87 -6.29 4.93
CA ALA A 172 2.49 -5.16 4.09
C ALA A 172 2.90 -3.80 4.72
N THR A 173 2.73 -3.68 6.05
CA THR A 173 3.17 -2.50 6.81
C THR A 173 4.68 -2.34 6.75
N ASN A 174 5.44 -3.39 7.06
CA ASN A 174 6.90 -3.35 7.03
C ASN A 174 7.42 -3.05 5.61
N ASN A 175 6.73 -3.51 4.56
CA ASN A 175 7.08 -3.21 3.16
C ASN A 175 6.81 -1.73 2.83
N THR A 176 5.71 -1.19 3.35
CA THR A 176 5.37 0.23 3.21
C THR A 176 6.40 1.12 3.89
N GLU A 177 6.83 0.75 5.09
CA GLU A 177 7.86 1.47 5.84
C GLU A 177 9.22 1.45 5.13
N GLU A 178 9.61 0.31 4.56
CA GLU A 178 10.85 0.19 3.76
C GLU A 178 10.80 1.06 2.50
N LEU A 179 9.66 1.08 1.81
CA LEU A 179 9.45 1.94 0.64
C LEU A 179 9.46 3.42 1.00
N GLU A 180 8.82 3.80 2.10
CA GLU A 180 8.77 5.19 2.55
C GLU A 180 10.16 5.68 2.97
N GLU A 181 10.92 4.86 3.69
CA GLU A 181 12.30 5.20 4.05
C GLU A 181 13.21 5.25 2.81
N THR A 182 13.03 4.37 1.85
CA THR A 182 13.76 4.44 0.57
C THR A 182 13.41 5.72 -0.20
N ALA A 183 12.13 6.10 -0.27
CA ALA A 183 11.71 7.35 -0.87
C ALA A 183 12.29 8.56 -0.12
N ARG A 184 12.31 8.52 1.22
CA ARG A 184 12.95 9.55 2.06
C ARG A 184 14.42 9.72 1.73
N LEU A 185 15.14 8.62 1.53
CA LEU A 185 16.55 8.64 1.13
C LEU A 185 16.74 9.32 -0.23
N ILE A 186 15.84 9.12 -1.21
CA ILE A 186 15.89 9.82 -2.51
C ILE A 186 15.91 11.34 -2.31
N PHE A 187 14.97 11.88 -1.53
CA PHE A 187 14.90 13.33 -1.27
C PHE A 187 16.04 13.83 -0.37
N THR A 188 16.52 13.01 0.56
CA THR A 188 17.63 13.35 1.47
C THR A 188 18.97 13.42 0.73
N LEU A 189 19.22 12.48 -0.19
CA LEU A 189 20.43 12.43 -1.01
C LEU A 189 20.44 13.54 -2.05
N GLY A 190 19.27 13.88 -2.62
CA GLY A 190 19.09 14.99 -3.55
C GLY A 190 19.94 14.83 -4.80
N ASN A 191 20.76 15.85 -5.09
CA ASN A 191 21.62 15.90 -6.28
C ASN A 191 23.08 15.46 -6.02
N ARG A 192 23.36 14.87 -4.86
CA ARG A 192 24.69 14.32 -4.56
C ARG A 192 24.97 13.10 -5.44
N GLU A 193 26.24 12.77 -5.60
CA GLU A 193 26.63 11.54 -6.29
C GLU A 193 26.23 10.32 -5.45
N ILE A 194 25.35 9.48 -6.00
CA ILE A 194 24.84 8.27 -5.34
C ILE A 194 25.53 7.04 -5.92
N ARG A 195 26.06 6.18 -5.05
CA ARG A 195 26.50 4.83 -5.43
C ARG A 195 25.27 3.93 -5.54
N TYR A 196 24.70 3.83 -6.73
CA TYR A 196 23.60 2.90 -7.01
C TYR A 196 24.07 1.44 -6.99
N LEU A 197 23.13 0.53 -6.78
CA LEU A 197 23.40 -0.88 -7.05
C LEU A 197 23.61 -1.09 -8.55
N THR A 198 24.59 -1.91 -8.89
CA THR A 198 24.84 -2.37 -10.26
C THR A 198 23.74 -3.35 -10.70
N ALA A 199 23.67 -3.62 -12.01
CA ALA A 199 22.71 -4.59 -12.53
C ALA A 199 22.92 -6.00 -11.95
N ASP A 200 24.18 -6.40 -11.74
CA ASP A 200 24.52 -7.69 -11.15
C ASP A 200 24.14 -7.74 -9.66
N GLU A 201 24.45 -6.68 -8.89
CA GLU A 201 24.03 -6.58 -7.48
C GLU A 201 22.50 -6.63 -7.33
N VAL A 202 21.72 -6.03 -8.25
CA VAL A 202 20.25 -6.11 -8.22
C VAL A 202 19.76 -7.52 -8.56
N LYS A 203 20.44 -8.22 -9.47
CA LYS A 203 20.07 -9.57 -9.91
C LYS A 203 20.26 -10.61 -8.80
N GLU A 204 21.24 -10.43 -7.91
CA GLU A 204 21.50 -11.31 -6.77
C GLU A 204 20.38 -11.30 -5.71
N LEU A 205 19.50 -10.31 -5.74
CA LEU A 205 18.47 -10.07 -4.72
C LEU A 205 17.09 -10.62 -5.11
N ARG A 206 16.95 -11.29 -6.26
CA ARG A 206 15.69 -11.76 -6.85
C ARG A 206 15.59 -13.28 -6.90
#